data_AF-A0A2D0KFN4-F1
#
_entry.id   AF-A0A2D0KFN4-F1
#
_cell.length_a   1.000
_cell.length_b   1.000
_cell.length_c   1.000
_cell.angle_alpha   90.00
_cell.angle_beta   90.00
_cell.angle_gamma   90.00
#
_symmetry.space_group_name_H-M   'P 1'
#
loop_
_entity.id
_entity.type
_entity.pdbx_description
1 polymer ?
#
loop_
_entity_poly.entity_id
_entity_poly.type
_entity_poly.pdbx_seq_one_letter_code
_entity_poly.pdbx_strand_id
1 'polypeptide(L)'
;MLYEILLKYGLELTEQVVETTVKGKKVFVVGTGALIVCLDDDITEQVVEGIAKLKEKLNPESTQVVFKDQGFADSVVKTNVIQILKQYGIDDVKSI
;
A
#
# COMPACT_ATOMS: atom_id res chain seq x y z
N MET A 1 -10.86 4.13 9.76
CA MET A 1 -9.61 3.42 9.41
C MET A 1 -8.64 4.22 8.56
N LEU A 2 -8.92 4.60 7.31
CA LEU A 2 -7.93 5.36 6.50
C LEU A 2 -7.46 6.66 7.18
N TYR A 3 -8.38 7.51 7.66
CA TYR A 3 -7.99 8.75 8.36
C TYR A 3 -7.24 8.50 9.67
N GLU A 4 -7.50 7.38 10.36
CA GLU A 4 -6.77 7.01 11.57
C GLU A 4 -5.32 6.59 11.23
N ILE A 5 -5.13 5.91 10.10
CA ILE A 5 -3.80 5.59 9.56
C ILE A 5 -3.06 6.90 9.27
N LEU A 6 -3.67 7.83 8.52
CA LEU A 6 -3.02 9.11 8.18
C LEU A 6 -2.53 9.85 9.43
N LEU A 7 -3.40 9.98 10.43
CA LEU A 7 -3.06 10.62 11.71
C LEU A 7 -1.95 9.86 12.47
N LYS A 8 -2.00 8.53 12.48
CA LYS A 8 -1.00 7.68 13.16
C LYS A 8 0.39 7.80 12.53
N TYR A 9 0.46 7.99 11.22
CA TYR A 9 1.72 8.11 10.48
C TYR A 9 2.16 9.57 10.27
N GLY A 10 1.49 10.53 10.92
CA GLY A 10 1.90 11.94 10.92
C GLY A 10 1.67 12.67 9.60
N LEU A 11 0.83 12.11 8.71
CA LEU A 11 0.44 12.78 7.47
C LEU A 11 -0.66 13.80 7.76
N GLU A 12 -0.47 15.02 7.27
CA GLU A 12 -1.47 16.06 7.36
C GLU A 12 -2.67 15.72 6.48
N LEU A 13 -3.89 15.98 6.98
CA LEU A 13 -5.14 15.76 6.24
C LEU A 13 -5.29 16.66 5.00
N THR A 14 -4.35 17.57 4.79
CA THR A 14 -4.23 18.47 3.63
C THR A 14 -3.58 17.79 2.42
N GLU A 15 -2.90 16.65 2.62
CA GLU A 15 -2.30 15.88 1.54
C GLU A 15 -3.36 15.33 0.57
N GLN A 16 -3.04 15.33 -0.72
CA GLN A 16 -3.95 14.81 -1.73
C GLN A 16 -4.11 13.30 -1.57
N VAL A 17 -5.34 12.85 -1.32
CA VAL A 17 -5.72 11.43 -1.30
C VAL A 17 -6.43 11.09 -2.60
N VAL A 18 -5.86 10.15 -3.36
CA VAL A 18 -6.43 9.63 -4.60
C VAL A 18 -6.84 8.17 -4.38
N GLU A 19 -8.12 7.88 -4.57
CA GLU A 19 -8.61 6.50 -4.62
C GLU A 19 -8.42 5.93 -6.03
N THR A 20 -7.88 4.72 -6.12
CA THR A 20 -7.73 3.98 -7.37
C THR A 20 -8.06 2.50 -7.17
N THR A 21 -8.22 1.78 -8.27
CA THR A 21 -8.47 0.33 -8.25
C THR A 21 -7.29 -0.41 -8.87
N VAL A 22 -6.70 -1.31 -8.10
CA VAL A 22 -5.62 -2.19 -8.53
C VAL A 22 -6.12 -3.63 -8.47
N LYS A 23 -6.26 -4.28 -9.62
CA LYS A 23 -6.73 -5.68 -9.72
C LYS A 23 -8.05 -5.93 -8.98
N GLY A 24 -8.97 -4.97 -9.06
CA GLY A 24 -10.27 -5.05 -8.38
C GLY A 24 -10.24 -4.73 -6.89
N LYS A 25 -9.07 -4.35 -6.33
CA LYS A 25 -8.91 -3.91 -4.95
C LYS A 25 -8.79 -2.40 -4.86
N LYS A 26 -9.42 -1.81 -3.86
CA LYS A 26 -9.36 -0.39 -3.55
C LYS A 26 -8.01 -0.05 -2.92
N VAL A 27 -7.31 0.90 -3.54
CA VAL A 27 -6.02 1.39 -3.09
C VAL A 27 -6.08 2.91 -2.99
N PHE A 28 -5.59 3.44 -1.88
CA PHE A 28 -5.47 4.87 -1.64
C PHE A 28 -4.02 5.29 -1.83
N VAL A 29 -3.81 6.35 -2.60
CA VAL A 29 -2.51 6.97 -2.85
C VAL A 29 -2.51 8.33 -2.18
N VAL A 30 -1.50 8.62 -1.39
CA VAL A 30 -1.35 9.87 -0.65
C VAL A 30 0.00 10.50 -0.99
N GLY A 31 0.03 11.83 -1.14
CA GLY A 31 1.26 12.57 -1.39
C GLY A 31 1.99 12.10 -2.64
N THR A 32 1.27 11.85 -3.73
CA THR A 32 1.83 11.34 -5.01
C THR A 32 2.61 10.02 -4.87
N GLY A 33 2.15 9.11 -3.99
CA GLY A 33 2.76 7.80 -3.80
C GLY A 33 3.77 7.71 -2.65
N ALA A 34 3.89 8.78 -1.85
CA ALA A 34 4.61 8.74 -0.58
C ALA A 34 4.03 7.70 0.39
N LEU A 35 2.69 7.58 0.43
CA LEU A 35 1.99 6.52 1.12
C LEU A 35 0.96 5.86 0.20
N ILE A 36 0.96 4.53 0.18
CA ILE A 36 -0.04 3.72 -0.51
C ILE A 36 -0.72 2.81 0.52
N VAL A 37 -2.05 2.81 0.55
CA VAL A 37 -2.83 2.04 1.52
C VAL A 37 -3.80 1.11 0.80
N CYS A 38 -3.78 -0.18 1.13
CA CYS A 38 -4.75 -1.17 0.66
C CYS A 38 -5.42 -1.82 1.86
N LEU A 39 -6.71 -1.53 2.06
CA LEU A 39 -7.49 -2.02 3.21
C LEU A 39 -8.50 -3.12 2.83
N ASP A 40 -8.47 -3.57 1.58
CA ASP A 40 -9.33 -4.65 1.11
C ASP A 40 -8.83 -6.01 1.58
N ASP A 41 -9.75 -6.98 1.57
CA ASP A 41 -9.46 -8.38 1.81
C ASP A 41 -8.96 -9.09 0.52
N ASP A 42 -8.48 -10.32 0.65
CA ASP A 42 -7.88 -11.13 -0.42
C ASP A 42 -6.75 -10.39 -1.16
N ILE A 43 -5.80 -9.83 -0.40
CA ILE A 43 -4.59 -9.22 -0.95
C ILE A 43 -3.70 -10.34 -1.50
N THR A 44 -3.55 -10.36 -2.82
CA THR A 44 -2.74 -11.35 -3.54
C THR A 44 -1.45 -10.74 -4.09
N GLU A 45 -0.53 -11.58 -4.52
CA GLU A 45 0.70 -11.18 -5.20
C GLU A 45 0.41 -10.27 -6.42
N GLN A 46 -0.65 -10.54 -7.19
CA GLN A 46 -1.03 -9.71 -8.33
C GLN A 46 -1.45 -8.29 -7.94
N VAL A 47 -2.13 -8.13 -6.81
CA VAL A 47 -2.52 -6.81 -6.28
C VAL A 47 -1.26 -6.03 -5.93
N VAL A 48 -0.29 -6.71 -5.32
CA VAL A 48 0.95 -6.12 -4.82
C VAL A 48 1.89 -5.73 -5.95
N GLU A 49 2.02 -6.57 -6.98
CA GLU A 49 2.71 -6.18 -8.21
C GLU A 49 2.07 -4.96 -8.88
N GLY A 50 0.73 -4.87 -8.83
CA GLY A 50 0.00 -3.70 -9.31
C GLY A 50 0.31 -2.43 -8.52
N ILE A 51 0.41 -2.55 -7.19
CA ILE A 51 0.82 -1.45 -6.29
C ILE A 51 2.27 -1.04 -6.58
N ALA A 52 3.17 -1.99 -6.79
CA ALA A 52 4.56 -1.71 -7.12
C ALA A 52 4.69 -0.94 -8.45
N LYS A 53 3.97 -1.37 -9.49
CA LYS A 53 3.91 -0.66 -10.78
C LYS A 53 3.27 0.72 -10.66
N LEU A 54 2.28 0.87 -9.78
CA LEU A 54 1.68 2.17 -9.47
C LEU A 54 2.72 3.11 -8.84
N LYS A 55 3.52 2.62 -7.89
CA LYS A 55 4.65 3.36 -7.31
C LYS A 55 5.65 3.79 -8.39
N GLU A 56 6.04 2.90 -9.30
CA GLU A 56 6.97 3.24 -10.40
C GLU A 56 6.41 4.34 -11.30
N LYS A 57 5.11 4.29 -11.62
CA LYS A 57 4.44 5.33 -12.42
C LYS A 57 4.43 6.70 -11.72
N LEU A 58 4.27 6.70 -10.41
CA LEU A 58 4.23 7.93 -9.60
C LEU A 58 5.63 8.47 -9.30
N ASN A 59 6.64 7.61 -9.32
CA ASN A 59 8.05 7.91 -9.06
C ASN A 59 8.30 8.82 -7.84
N PRO A 60 7.77 8.48 -6.65
CA PRO A 60 8.01 9.26 -5.44
C PRO A 60 9.44 9.08 -4.93
N GLU A 61 9.92 10.02 -4.13
CA GLU A 61 11.25 9.94 -3.49
C GLU A 61 11.35 8.75 -2.51
N SER A 62 10.26 8.46 -1.79
CA SER A 62 10.13 7.30 -0.92
C SER A 62 8.68 6.82 -0.92
N THR A 63 8.46 5.54 -0.63
CA THR A 63 7.12 4.96 -0.54
C THR A 63 6.99 4.10 0.69
N GLN A 64 5.97 4.37 1.49
CA GLN A 64 5.46 3.48 2.51
C GLN A 64 4.19 2.79 1.99
N VAL A 65 4.03 1.50 2.28
CA VAL A 65 2.82 0.75 1.94
C VAL A 65 2.17 0.19 3.21
N VAL A 66 0.88 0.45 3.39
CA VAL A 66 0.09 -0.05 4.53
C VAL A 66 -0.98 -1.01 4.04
N PHE A 67 -1.02 -2.20 4.62
CA PHE A 67 -2.04 -3.21 4.37
C PHE A 67 -2.92 -3.42 5.61
N LYS A 68 -4.17 -3.84 5.41
CA LYS A 68 -4.96 -4.48 6.47
C LYS A 68 -4.36 -5.86 6.75
N ASP A 69 -4.03 -6.15 8.02
CA ASP A 69 -3.38 -7.40 8.43
C ASP A 69 -4.27 -8.61 8.13
N GLN A 70 -5.56 -8.48 8.40
CA GLN A 70 -6.58 -9.49 8.08
C GLN A 70 -6.91 -9.56 6.57
N GLY A 71 -6.34 -8.68 5.75
CA GLY A 71 -6.57 -8.71 4.30
C GLY A 71 -5.74 -9.79 3.59
N PHE A 72 -4.74 -10.37 4.26
CA PHE A 72 -3.98 -11.51 3.74
C PHE A 72 -4.67 -12.83 4.06
N ALA A 73 -4.61 -13.79 3.14
CA ALA A 73 -5.16 -15.12 3.37
C ALA A 73 -4.44 -15.87 4.51
N ASP A 74 -3.12 -15.73 4.60
CA ASP A 74 -2.29 -16.30 5.66
C ASP A 74 -0.93 -15.58 5.78
N SER A 75 -0.11 -16.02 6.74
CA SER A 75 1.23 -15.48 6.99
C SER A 75 2.25 -15.77 5.90
N VAL A 76 2.05 -16.83 5.09
CA VAL A 76 2.90 -17.18 3.95
C VAL A 76 2.67 -16.16 2.83
N VAL A 77 1.40 -15.89 2.50
CA VAL A 77 1.02 -14.85 1.51
C VAL A 77 1.58 -13.50 1.93
N LYS A 78 1.42 -13.11 3.20
CA LYS A 78 1.98 -11.85 3.73
C LYS A 78 3.49 -11.76 3.53
N THR A 79 4.22 -12.85 3.81
CA THR A 79 5.68 -12.89 3.64
C THR A 79 6.08 -12.71 2.18
N ASN A 80 5.41 -13.43 1.26
CA ASN A 80 5.66 -13.32 -0.18
C ASN A 80 5.40 -11.90 -0.69
N VAL A 81 4.28 -11.29 -0.27
CA VAL A 81 3.92 -9.92 -0.62
C VAL A 81 5.00 -8.92 -0.21
N ILE A 82 5.49 -9.01 1.03
CA ILE A 82 6.54 -8.12 1.52
C ILE A 82 7.82 -8.31 0.70
N GLN A 83 8.16 -9.55 0.34
CA GLN A 83 9.34 -9.86 -0.47
C GLN A 83 9.22 -9.30 -1.89
N ILE A 84 8.04 -9.37 -2.51
CA ILE A 84 7.78 -8.75 -3.81
C ILE A 84 7.99 -7.24 -3.72
N LEU A 85 7.39 -6.55 -2.74
CA LEU A 85 7.54 -5.09 -2.60
C LEU A 85 9.01 -4.67 -2.46
N LYS A 86 9.81 -5.43 -1.70
CA LYS A 86 11.25 -5.19 -1.57
C LYS A 86 11.99 -5.30 -2.91
N GLN A 87 11.60 -6.21 -3.79
CA GLN A 87 12.19 -6.32 -5.13
C GLN A 87 11.94 -5.06 -5.99
N TYR A 88 10.89 -4.29 -5.69
CA TYR A 88 10.57 -3.01 -6.32
C TYR A 88 11.09 -1.79 -5.53
N GLY A 89 11.97 -2.01 -4.55
CA GLY A 89 12.55 -0.96 -3.72
C GLY A 89 11.55 -0.31 -2.76
N ILE A 90 10.56 -1.07 -2.30
CA ILE A 90 9.61 -0.67 -1.26
C ILE A 90 9.92 -1.47 0.00
N ASP A 91 10.73 -0.88 0.88
CA ASP A 91 11.17 -1.52 2.13
C ASP A 91 10.26 -1.22 3.31
N ASP A 92 9.55 -0.09 3.29
CA ASP A 92 8.66 0.31 4.39
C ASP A 92 7.23 -0.21 4.17
N VAL A 93 7.00 -1.44 4.63
CA VAL A 93 5.69 -2.08 4.59
C VAL A 93 5.15 -2.26 6.01
N LYS A 94 3.91 -1.81 6.25
CA LYS A 94 3.20 -1.96 7.51
C LYS A 94 1.92 -2.76 7.32
N SER A 95 1.49 -3.44 8.39
CA SER A 95 0.18 -4.10 8.46
C SER A 95 -0.51 -3.65 9.74
N ILE A 96 -1.83 -3.43 9.66
CA ILE A 96 -2.66 -2.95 10.78
C ILE A 96 -3.88 -3.83 11.05
#